data_AF-A0A0F8W4H8-F1
#
_entry.id   AF-A0A0F8W4H8-F1
#
_cell.length_a   1.000
_cell.length_b   1.000
_cell.length_c   1.000
_cell.angle_alpha   90.00
_cell.angle_beta   90.00
_cell.angle_gamma   90.00
#
_symmetry.space_group_name_H-M   'P 1'
#
loop_
_entity.id
_entity.type
_entity.pdbx_description
1 polymer ?
#
loop_
_entity_poly.entity_id
_entity_poly.type
_entity_poly.pdbx_seq_one_letter_code
_entity_poly.pdbx_strand_id
1 'polypeptide(L)'
;MIVIFCDNIDDFMKFLEKRVMNEIFYEFKEITRDSLVGIVDIEIILHFLAKIENSLMLYETKQIITKSKNSNSDQEVVKTLQKIFYSFDCSLSLIKGKIREIFLSYSS
;
A
#
# COMPACT_ATOMS: atom_id res chain seq x y z
N MET A 1 4.22 -13.46 12.72
CA MET A 1 3.42 -12.60 11.83
C MET A 1 3.32 -13.31 10.48
N ILE A 2 2.10 -13.46 9.97
CA ILE A 2 1.83 -14.06 8.67
C ILE A 2 1.62 -12.93 7.67
N VAL A 3 2.22 -13.03 6.48
CA VAL A 3 1.97 -12.09 5.38
C VAL A 3 0.97 -12.73 4.43
N ILE A 4 -0.12 -12.02 4.12
CA ILE A 4 -1.16 -12.42 3.18
C ILE A 4 -1.06 -11.48 1.98
N PHE A 5 -0.71 -12.05 0.83
CA PHE A 5 -0.68 -11.31 -0.43
C PHE A 5 -2.07 -11.34 -1.07
N CYS A 6 -2.61 -10.17 -1.37
CA CYS A 6 -3.87 -9.99 -2.08
C CYS A 6 -3.57 -9.69 -3.55
N ASP A 7 -4.25 -10.41 -4.44
CA ASP A 7 -4.02 -10.31 -5.89
C ASP A 7 -4.37 -8.93 -6.46
N ASN A 8 -5.32 -8.22 -5.85
CA ASN A 8 -5.77 -6.90 -6.29
C ASN A 8 -6.24 -6.04 -5.10
N ILE A 9 -6.51 -4.75 -5.38
CA ILE A 9 -6.96 -3.79 -4.37
C ILE A 9 -8.35 -4.09 -3.83
N ASP A 10 -9.23 -4.71 -4.61
CA ASP A 10 -10.59 -5.06 -4.17
C ASP A 10 -10.56 -6.16 -3.11
N ASP A 11 -9.73 -7.19 -3.31
CA ASP A 11 -9.51 -8.23 -2.32
C ASP A 11 -8.82 -7.67 -1.07
N PHE A 12 -7.85 -6.79 -1.24
CA PHE A 12 -7.22 -6.07 -0.14
C PHE A 12 -8.24 -5.29 0.70
N MET A 13 -9.19 -4.61 0.05
CA MET A 13 -10.23 -3.84 0.71
C MET A 13 -11.21 -4.71 1.52
N LYS A 14 -11.53 -5.92 1.06
CA LYS A 14 -12.41 -6.85 1.80
C LYS A 14 -11.87 -7.20 3.19
N PHE A 15 -10.56 -7.11 3.39
CA PHE A 15 -9.93 -7.45 4.67
C PHE A 15 -9.69 -6.24 5.58
N LEU A 16 -9.99 -5.02 5.13
CA LEU A 16 -9.82 -3.78 5.92
C LEU A 16 -10.67 -3.76 7.19
N GLU A 17 -11.78 -4.50 7.25
CA GLU A 17 -12.59 -4.63 8.47
C GLU A 17 -11.83 -5.31 9.61
N LYS A 18 -10.81 -6.12 9.30
CA LYS A 18 -10.01 -6.87 10.27
C LYS A 18 -8.79 -6.09 10.75
N ARG A 19 -8.63 -4.83 10.30
CA ARG A 19 -7.48 -4.00 10.62
C ARG A 19 -7.41 -3.72 12.12
N VAL A 20 -6.20 -3.61 12.65
CA VAL A 20 -5.95 -3.17 14.04
C VAL A 20 -5.65 -1.68 14.15
N MET A 21 -5.42 -1.03 13.01
CA MET A 21 -4.93 0.33 12.86
C MET A 21 -5.66 0.98 11.70
N ASN A 22 -5.80 2.30 11.72
CA ASN A 22 -6.45 3.05 10.65
C ASN A 22 -5.45 3.49 9.56
N GLU A 23 -4.18 3.16 9.76
CA GLU A 23 -3.08 3.47 8.87
C GLU A 23 -2.91 2.39 7.81
N ILE A 24 -3.02 2.80 6.55
CA ILE A 24 -2.61 2.00 5.39
C ILE A 24 -1.25 2.52 4.95
N PHE A 25 -0.26 1.66 5.00
CA PHE A 25 1.10 1.99 4.64
C PHE A 25 1.34 1.80 3.16
N TYR A 26 2.08 2.70 2.53
CA TYR A 26 2.45 2.58 1.13
C TYR A 26 3.95 2.77 0.90
N GLU A 27 4.46 2.04 -0.08
CA GLU A 27 5.83 2.15 -0.60
C GLU A 27 5.79 2.23 -2.13
N PHE A 28 6.59 3.14 -2.69
CA PHE A 28 6.85 3.17 -4.13
C PHE A 28 8.14 2.43 -4.44
N LYS A 29 8.07 1.54 -5.42
CA LYS A 29 9.20 0.82 -5.96
C LYS A 29 9.24 1.09 -7.47
N GLU A 30 10.26 1.79 -7.91
CA GLU A 30 10.47 2.02 -9.34
C GLU A 30 10.81 0.68 -10.01
N ILE A 31 10.07 0.36 -11.08
CA ILE A 31 10.44 -0.71 -11.98
C ILE A 31 11.28 -0.06 -13.08
N THR A 32 12.60 -0.04 -12.88
CA THR A 32 13.54 0.39 -13.91
C THR A 32 13.49 -0.61 -15.06
N ARG A 33 12.68 -0.31 -16.08
CA ARG A 33 12.90 -0.80 -17.44
C ARG A 33 13.69 0.28 -18.15
N ASP A 34 14.84 -0.09 -18.73
CA ASP A 34 15.60 0.77 -19.64
C ASP A 34 14.74 1.07 -20.88
N SER A 35 13.82 2.02 -20.74
CA SER A 35 12.92 2.47 -21.78
C SER A 35 13.39 3.86 -22.22
N LEU A 36 13.80 3.94 -23.48
CA LEU A 36 14.19 5.19 -24.16
C LEU A 36 13.00 6.17 -24.31
N VAL A 37 11.79 5.77 -23.86
CA VAL A 37 10.50 6.43 -24.18
C VAL A 37 10.04 7.39 -23.07
N GLY A 38 10.80 7.57 -21.98
CA GLY A 38 10.42 8.51 -20.92
C GLY A 38 9.15 8.10 -20.16
N ILE A 39 8.80 6.82 -20.21
CA ILE A 39 7.74 6.18 -19.41
C ILE A 39 8.42 5.33 -18.35
N VAL A 40 7.95 5.44 -17.11
CA VAL A 40 8.43 4.69 -15.95
C VAL A 40 7.25 3.92 -15.36
N ASP A 41 7.42 2.61 -15.20
CA ASP A 41 6.49 1.80 -14.43
C ASP A 41 6.85 1.93 -12.95
N ILE A 42 5.89 2.30 -12.12
CA ILE A 42 6.03 2.34 -10.67
C ILE A 42 5.13 1.28 -10.06
N GLU A 43 5.72 0.45 -9.21
CA GLU A 43 4.97 -0.44 -8.33
C GLU A 43 4.66 0.31 -7.04
N ILE A 44 3.38 0.50 -6.73
CA ILE A 44 2.94 0.88 -5.39
C ILE A 44 2.58 -0.38 -4.61
N ILE A 45 3.20 -0.53 -3.46
CA ILE A 45 2.96 -1.63 -2.52
C ILE A 45 2.17 -1.03 -1.36
N LEU A 46 1.03 -1.63 -1.06
CA LEU A 46 0.13 -1.22 0.02
C LEU A 46 0.09 -2.28 1.11
N HIS A 47 0.04 -1.85 2.36
CA HIS A 47 0.02 -2.75 3.50
C HIS A 47 -0.89 -2.25 4.62
N PHE A 48 -1.53 -3.18 5.33
CA PHE A 48 -2.11 -2.89 6.66
C PHE A 48 -1.97 -4.08 7.60
N LEU A 49 -2.00 -3.79 8.90
CA LEU A 49 -1.99 -4.81 9.94
C LEU A 49 -3.41 -5.20 10.31
N ALA A 50 -3.64 -6.50 10.41
CA ALA A 50 -4.88 -7.11 10.85
C ALA A 50 -4.62 -8.06 12.01
N LYS A 51 -5.64 -8.30 12.84
CA LYS A 51 -5.61 -9.33 13.87
C LYS A 51 -6.73 -10.32 13.60
N ILE A 52 -6.35 -11.56 13.36
CA ILE A 52 -7.29 -12.67 13.21
C ILE A 52 -7.01 -13.63 14.35
N GLU A 53 -8.02 -13.81 15.21
CA GLU A 53 -7.90 -14.55 16.47
C GLU A 53 -6.74 -13.98 17.32
N ASN A 54 -5.75 -14.79 17.67
CA ASN A 54 -4.55 -14.37 18.40
C ASN A 54 -3.33 -14.08 17.51
N SER A 55 -3.51 -14.05 16.19
CA SER A 55 -2.42 -13.84 15.24
C SER A 55 -2.47 -12.47 14.58
N LEU A 56 -1.33 -11.77 14.60
CA LEU A 56 -1.11 -10.59 13.77
C LEU A 56 -0.76 -11.01 12.34
N MET A 57 -1.52 -10.46 11.41
CA MET A 57 -1.40 -10.69 9.98
C MET A 57 -1.12 -9.37 9.27
N LEU A 58 -0.26 -9.43 8.27
CA LEU A 58 0.06 -8.33 7.40
C LEU A 58 -0.58 -8.59 6.05
N TYR A 59 -1.53 -7.76 5.64
CA TYR A 59 -2.10 -7.82 4.31
C TYR A 59 -1.27 -6.93 3.38
N GLU A 60 -0.89 -7.45 2.22
CA GLU A 60 -0.10 -6.76 1.19
C GLU A 60 -0.82 -6.82 -0.14
N THR A 61 -0.86 -5.73 -0.89
CA THR A 61 -1.21 -5.75 -2.32
C THR A 61 -0.26 -4.87 -3.12
N LYS A 62 -0.13 -5.16 -4.42
CA LYS A 62 0.75 -4.43 -5.34
C LYS A 62 -0.08 -3.92 -6.49
N GLN A 63 0.19 -2.69 -6.91
CA GLN A 63 -0.41 -2.10 -8.09
C GLN A 63 0.69 -1.51 -8.96
N ILE A 64 0.67 -1.83 -10.24
CA ILE A 64 1.59 -1.25 -11.22
C ILE A 64 0.90 -0.03 -11.83
N ILE A 65 1.57 1.10 -11.75
CA ILE A 65 1.11 2.37 -12.29
C ILE A 65 2.15 2.86 -13.28
N THR A 66 1.76 2.95 -14.54
CA THR A 66 2.60 3.49 -15.60
C THR A 66 2.47 5.01 -15.62
N LYS A 67 3.59 5.74 -15.53
CA LYS A 67 3.61 7.20 -15.50
C LYS A 67 4.70 7.78 -16.41
N SER A 68 4.59 9.05 -16.78
CA SER A 68 5.66 9.76 -17.50
C SER A 68 6.78 10.20 -16.55
N LYS A 69 8.04 10.09 -17.00
CA LYS A 69 9.26 10.32 -16.22
C LYS A 69 9.37 11.72 -15.59
N ASN A 70 8.69 12.71 -16.15
CA ASN A 70 8.74 14.11 -15.70
C ASN A 70 7.49 14.56 -14.92
N SER A 71 6.54 13.65 -14.65
CA SER A 71 5.31 14.01 -13.93
C SER A 71 5.52 13.93 -12.41
N ASN A 72 5.02 14.91 -11.66
CA ASN A 72 4.92 14.88 -10.19
C ASN A 72 3.79 13.93 -9.71
N SER A 73 3.56 12.87 -10.48
CA SER A 73 2.41 11.97 -10.46
C SER A 73 2.33 11.11 -9.21
N ASP A 74 3.42 10.96 -8.45
CA ASP A 74 3.39 10.20 -7.20
C ASP A 74 2.42 10.81 -6.20
N GLN A 75 2.38 12.14 -6.11
CA GLN A 75 1.41 12.83 -5.25
C GLN A 75 -0.03 12.69 -5.74
N GLU A 76 -0.24 12.65 -7.06
CA GLU A 76 -1.57 12.48 -7.65
C GLU A 76 -2.10 11.06 -7.44
N VAL A 77 -1.23 10.06 -7.57
CA VAL A 77 -1.52 8.66 -7.26
C VAL A 77 -1.88 8.51 -5.79
N VAL A 78 -1.07 9.06 -4.86
CA VAL A 78 -1.37 9.01 -3.42
C VAL A 78 -2.69 9.69 -3.11
N LYS A 79 -2.94 10.88 -3.68
CA LYS A 79 -4.22 11.60 -3.50
C LYS A 79 -5.41 10.78 -4.01
N THR A 80 -5.25 10.08 -5.12
CA THR A 80 -6.31 9.24 -5.71
C THR A 80 -6.58 8.03 -4.82
N LEU A 81 -5.54 7.33 -4.38
CA LEU A 81 -5.67 6.22 -3.43
C LEU A 81 -6.30 6.68 -2.11
N GLN A 82 -5.85 7.81 -1.56
CA GLN A 82 -6.41 8.35 -0.34
C GLN A 82 -7.90 8.69 -0.47
N LYS A 83 -8.34 9.20 -1.63
CA LYS A 83 -9.77 9.39 -1.90
C LYS A 83 -10.54 8.06 -1.92
N ILE A 84 -10.00 7.02 -2.55
CA ILE A 84 -10.64 5.69 -2.60
C ILE A 84 -10.82 5.13 -1.19
N PHE A 85 -9.76 5.17 -0.37
CA PHE A 85 -9.84 4.69 1.01
C PHE A 85 -10.75 5.56 1.86
N TYR A 86 -10.75 6.88 1.69
CA TYR A 86 -11.66 7.77 2.40
C TYR A 86 -13.14 7.55 2.02
N SER A 87 -13.42 7.16 0.77
CA SER A 87 -14.76 6.76 0.33
C SER A 87 -15.21 5.42 0.93
N PHE A 88 -14.27 4.53 1.23
CA PHE A 88 -14.56 3.27 1.93
C PHE A 88 -14.74 3.49 3.43
N ASP A 89 -13.81 4.20 4.06
CA ASP A 89 -13.83 4.52 5.49
C ASP A 89 -13.04 5.82 5.74
N CYS A 90 -13.72 6.85 6.23
CA CYS A 90 -13.17 8.18 6.44
C CYS A 90 -12.11 8.26 7.56
N SER A 91 -11.97 7.21 8.37
CA SER A 91 -10.93 7.09 9.38
C SER A 91 -9.58 6.64 8.80
N LEU A 92 -9.56 6.09 7.58
CA LEU A 92 -8.35 5.55 6.97
C LEU A 92 -7.38 6.65 6.53
N SER A 93 -6.11 6.46 6.87
CA SER A 93 -5.02 7.38 6.55
C SER A 93 -3.93 6.67 5.78
N LEU A 94 -3.46 7.25 4.67
CA LEU A 94 -2.33 6.73 3.91
C LEU A 94 -1.02 7.27 4.47
N ILE A 95 -0.13 6.37 4.88
CA ILE A 95 1.17 6.72 5.46
C ILE A 95 2.29 6.16 4.57
N LYS A 96 3.22 7.03 4.18
CA LYS A 96 4.45 6.58 3.51
C LYS A 96 5.34 5.87 4.53
N GLY A 97 5.65 4.59 4.31
CA GLY A 97 6.51 3.86 5.24
C GLY A 97 6.64 2.39 4.92
N LYS A 98 7.78 1.80 5.30
CA LYS A 98 8.00 0.35 5.21
C LYS A 98 7.56 -0.30 6.51
N ILE A 99 6.61 -1.23 6.42
CA ILE A 99 6.09 -1.93 7.62
C ILE A 99 7.17 -2.74 8.35
N ARG A 100 8.29 -3.04 7.68
CA ARG A 100 9.44 -3.72 8.27
C ARG A 100 10.02 -2.98 9.46
N GLU A 101 9.99 -1.64 9.47
CA GLU A 101 10.46 -0.82 10.60
C GLU A 101 9.43 -0.74 11.74
N ILE A 102 8.14 -0.76 11.41
CA ILE A 102 7.02 -0.73 12.37
C ILE A 102 6.86 -2.07 13.09
N PHE A 103 7.14 -3.17 12.40
CA PHE A 103 7.10 -4.51 12.98
C PHE A 103 8.29 -4.78 13.93
N LEU A 104 9.48 -4.27 13.61
CA LEU A 104 10.67 -4.41 14.45
C LEU A 104 10.50 -3.70 15.81
N SER A 105 9.81 -2.56 15.84
CA SER A 105 9.51 -1.85 17.09
C SER A 105 8.39 -2.49 17.92
N TYR A 106 7.45 -3.22 17.29
CA TYR A 106 6.37 -3.91 18.02
C TYR A 106 6.80 -5.27 18.63
N SER A 107 7.93 -5.82 18.19
CA SER A 107 8.50 -7.08 18.72
C SER A 107 9.63 -6.86 19.75
N SER A 108 9.86 -5.62 20.19
CA SER A 108 10.85 -5.27 21.23
C SER A 108 10.19 -5.09 22.60
#